data_AF-A0A924ZVA9-F1
#
_entry.id   AF-A0A924ZVA9-F1
#
_cell.length_a   1.000
_cell.length_b   1.000
_cell.length_c   1.000
_cell.angle_alpha   90.00
_cell.angle_beta   90.00
_cell.angle_gamma   90.00
#
_symmetry.space_group_name_H-M   'P 1'
#
loop_
_entity.id
_entity.type
_entity.pdbx_description
1 polymer ?
#
loop_
_entity_poly.entity_id
_entity_poly.type
_entity_poly.pdbx_seq_one_letter_code
_entity_poly.pdbx_strand_id
1 'polypeptide(L)' 'MPKTGRTHQIRQHLQESNRSILGDTIYGGQSSDVKRLMLHALSLSFSHPRTKEKLNIEAPLPKDFLELL' A
#
# COMPACT_ATOMS: atom_id res chain seq x y z
N MET A 1 5.99 4.83 -7.18
CA MET A 1 4.51 4.90 -7.12
C MET A 1 3.91 4.21 -8.32
N PRO A 2 2.77 3.51 -8.18
CA PRO A 2 2.10 2.88 -9.32
C PRO A 2 1.69 3.96 -10.33
N LYS A 3 2.00 3.74 -11.62
CA LYS A 3 1.65 4.68 -12.70
C LYS A 3 0.19 4.57 -13.13
N THR A 4 -0.44 3.43 -12.83
CA THR A 4 -1.85 3.13 -13.12
C THR A 4 -2.52 2.63 -11.84
N GLY A 5 -3.85 2.60 -11.82
CA GLY A 5 -4.65 2.17 -10.67
C GLY A 5 -5.38 0.85 -10.90
N ARG A 6 -4.76 -0.15 -11.54
CA ARG A 6 -5.41 -1.44 -11.78
C ARG A 6 -5.64 -2.20 -10.47
N THR A 7 -6.69 -3.01 -10.43
CA THR A 7 -7.00 -3.85 -9.27
C THR A 7 -5.79 -4.68 -8.86
N HIS A 8 -5.45 -4.63 -7.57
CA HIS A 8 -4.32 -5.38 -6.97
C HIS A 8 -2.94 -5.15 -7.62
N GLN A 9 -2.75 -4.07 -8.38
CA GLN A 9 -1.55 -3.87 -9.19
C GLN A 9 -0.23 -4.01 -8.41
N ILE A 10 -0.14 -3.43 -7.21
CA ILE A 10 1.07 -3.52 -6.37
C ILE A 10 1.29 -4.97 -5.90
N ARG A 11 0.22 -5.65 -5.48
CA ARG A 11 0.26 -7.02 -4.94
C ARG A 11 0.74 -8.01 -5.99
N GLN A 12 0.15 -7.94 -7.18
CA GLN A 12 0.51 -8.82 -8.31
C GLN A 12 1.96 -8.60 -8.75
N HIS A 13 2.37 -7.34 -8.99
CA HIS A 13 3.75 -7.07 -9.44
C HIS A 13 4.81 -7.54 -8.44
N LEU A 14 4.53 -7.40 -7.14
CA LEU A 14 5.43 -7.86 -6.09
C LEU A 14 5.50 -9.39 -6.02
N GLN A 15 4.37 -10.07 -6.18
CA GLN A 15 4.33 -11.52 -6.28
C GLN A 15 5.05 -12.05 -7.53
N GLU A 16 4.85 -11.44 -8.70
CA GLU A 16 5.56 -11.77 -9.95
C GLU A 16 7.09 -11.65 -9.79
N SER A 17 7.53 -10.76 -8.89
CA SER A 17 8.94 -10.58 -8.53
C SER A 17 9.42 -11.51 -7.40
N ASN A 18 8.63 -12.52 -7.01
CA ASN A 18 8.85 -13.43 -5.87
C ASN A 18 9.04 -12.69 -4.53
N ARG A 19 8.35 -11.57 -4.35
CA ARG A 19 8.42 -10.71 -3.16
C ARG A 19 7.02 -10.34 -2.67
N SER A 20 6.17 -11.35 -2.48
CA SER A 20 4.80 -11.16 -2.03
C SER A 20 4.71 -10.35 -0.74
N ILE A 21 3.67 -9.52 -0.63
CA ILE A 21 3.46 -8.65 0.52
C ILE A 21 3.06 -9.48 1.73
N LEU A 22 3.64 -9.19 2.90
CA LEU A 22 3.28 -9.87 4.14
C LEU A 22 1.78 -9.70 4.48
N GLY A 23 1.11 -10.79 4.87
CA GLY A 23 -0.33 -10.82 5.10
C GLY A 23 -1.17 -10.88 3.83
N ASP A 24 -0.58 -11.04 2.64
CA ASP A 24 -1.32 -11.19 1.39
C ASP A 24 -1.87 -12.61 1.23
N THR A 25 -3.16 -12.78 1.52
CA THR A 25 -3.83 -14.08 1.44
C THR A 25 -4.12 -14.57 0.03
N ILE A 26 -4.01 -13.71 -0.99
CA ILE A 26 -4.35 -14.01 -2.39
C ILE A 26 -3.09 -14.28 -3.20
N TYR A 27 -2.04 -13.48 -3.03
CA TYR A 27 -0.82 -13.52 -3.84
C TYR A 27 0.37 -14.15 -3.09
N GLY A 28 0.11 -15.09 -2.18
CA GLY A 28 1.16 -15.95 -1.60
C GLY A 28 2.00 -15.31 -0.49
N GLY A 29 1.48 -14.28 0.18
CA GLY A 29 2.14 -13.62 1.31
C GLY A 29 1.53 -13.96 2.66
N GLN A 30 0.86 -15.11 2.80
CA GLN A 30 0.25 -15.54 4.05
C GLN A 30 1.30 -15.64 5.17
N SER A 31 0.99 -15.07 6.32
CA SER A 31 1.81 -15.16 7.53
C SER A 31 0.88 -15.11 8.74
N SER A 32 1.19 -15.91 9.76
CA SER A 32 0.53 -15.89 11.06
C SER A 32 0.96 -14.71 11.93
N ASP A 33 2.06 -14.05 11.57
CA ASP A 33 2.67 -12.97 12.36
C ASP A 33 1.90 -11.65 12.20
N VAL A 34 1.09 -11.54 11.14
CA VAL A 34 0.31 -10.35 10.84
C VAL A 34 -1.17 -10.65 10.62
N LYS A 35 -2.03 -9.74 11.08
CA LYS A 35 -3.49 -9.94 11.02
C LYS A 35 -4.14 -9.48 9.71
N ARG A 36 -3.41 -8.73 8.88
CA ARG A 36 -3.93 -8.16 7.62
C ARG A 36 -2.81 -7.96 6.61
N LEU A 37 -3.19 -7.57 5.38
CA LEU A 37 -2.26 -7.16 4.34
C LEU A 37 -1.42 -5.95 4.79
N MET A 38 -0.10 -6.12 4.78
CA MET A 38 0.90 -5.09 5.09
C MET A 38 1.15 -4.18 3.87
N LEU A 39 0.08 -3.58 3.37
CA LEU A 39 0.10 -2.54 2.34
C LEU A 39 -0.65 -1.30 2.84
N HIS A 40 0.03 -0.15 2.90
CA HIS A 40 -0.52 1.12 3.38
C HIS A 40 -0.20 2.25 2.41
N ALA A 41 -1.19 3.11 2.12
CA ALA A 41 -0.99 4.31 1.33
C ALA A 41 -0.54 5.45 2.25
N LEU A 42 0.77 5.72 2.29
CA LEU A 42 1.36 6.72 3.18
C LEU A 42 0.98 8.16 2.82
N SER A 43 0.90 8.47 1.52
CA SER A 43 0.59 9.82 1.06
C SER A 43 -0.19 9.82 -0.26
N LEU A 44 -0.92 10.92 -0.47
CA LEU A 44 -1.67 11.21 -1.68
C LEU A 44 -1.47 12.67 -2.07
N SER A 45 -0.98 12.89 -3.29
CA SER A 45 -0.77 14.22 -3.86
C SER A 45 -1.62 14.41 -5.11
N PHE A 46 -2.39 15.49 -5.16
CA PHE A 46 -3.21 15.83 -6.32
C PHE A 46 -3.51 17.34 -6.37
N SER A 47 -3.90 17.83 -7.55
CA SER A 47 -4.38 19.20 -7.68
C SER A 47 -5.82 19.30 -7.21
N HIS A 48 -6.10 20.20 -6.26
CA HIS A 48 -7.45 20.42 -5.76
C HIS A 48 -8.39 20.74 -6.96
N PRO A 49 -9.54 20.06 -7.11
CA PRO A 49 -10.38 20.20 -8.31
C PRO A 49 -10.89 21.64 -8.51
N ARG A 50 -11.25 22.31 -7.42
CA ARG A 50 -11.65 23.73 -7.36
C ARG A 50 -10.50 24.74 -7.36
N THR A 51 -9.58 24.70 -6.38
CA THR A 51 -8.55 25.75 -6.23
C THR A 51 -7.35 25.58 -7.17
N LYS A 52 -7.17 24.39 -7.78
CA LYS A 52 -6.02 24.01 -8.62
C LYS A 52 -4.67 24.00 -7.89
N GLU A 53 -4.66 24.33 -6.61
CA GLU A 53 -3.47 24.24 -5.77
C GLU A 53 -3.07 22.78 -5.55
N LYS A 54 -1.77 22.54 -5.38
CA LYS A 54 -1.26 21.22 -5.05
C LYS A 54 -1.59 20.91 -3.59
N LEU A 55 -2.34 19.84 -3.39
CA LEU A 55 -2.54 19.25 -2.07
C LEU A 55 -1.62 18.04 -1.92
N ASN A 56 -1.04 17.91 -0.73
CA ASN A 56 -0.40 16.70 -0.24
C ASN A 56 -1.09 16.31 1.05
N ILE A 57 -1.57 15.07 1.12
CA ILE A 57 -2.21 14.50 2.29
C ILE A 57 -1.37 13.30 2.73
N GLU A 58 -1.06 13.23 4.02
CA GLU A 58 -0.27 12.16 4.61
C GLU A 58 -1.11 11.40 5.64
N ALA A 59 -1.03 10.07 5.59
CA ALA A 59 -1.66 9.16 6.52
C ALA A 59 -0.55 8.45 7.32
N PRO A 60 -0.38 8.76 8.62
CA PRO A 60 0.71 8.19 9.42
C PRO A 60 0.66 6.66 9.42
N LEU A 61 1.82 6.03 9.62
CA LEU A 61 1.91 4.58 9.66
C LEU A 61 0.99 4.01 10.75
N PRO A 62 0.16 3.01 10.43
CA PRO A 62 -0.63 2.29 11.41
C PRO A 62 0.25 1.65 12.49
N LYS A 63 -0.27 1.52 13.72
CA LYS A 63 0.50 0.98 14.86
C LYS A 63 1.04 -0.42 14.61
N ASP A 64 0.27 -1.27 13.93
CA ASP A 64 0.67 -2.63 13.59
C ASP A 64 1.87 -2.70 12.64
N PHE A 65 2.10 -1.66 11.82
CA PHE A 65 3.34 -1.56 11.04
C PHE A 65 4.54 -1.21 11.93
N LEU A 66 4.33 -0.36 12.94
CA LEU A 66 5.39 0.06 13.87
C LEU A 66 5.82 -1.09 14.79
N GLU A 67 4.91 -2.00 15.13
CA GLU A 67 5.19 -3.17 15.96
C GLU A 67 6.03 -4.24 15.23
N LEU A 68 6.15 -4.17 13.90
CA LEU A 68 6.89 -5.11 13.05
C LEU A 68 8.27 -4.60 12.59
N LEU A 69 8.59 -3.32 12.86
CA LEU A 69 9.86 -2.67 12.50
C LEU A 69 10.92 -2.87 13.58
#